data_AF-A0A2V6L1R8-F1
#
_entry.id   AF-A0A2V6L1R8-F1
#
_cell.length_a   1.000
_cell.length_b   1.000
_cell.length_c   1.000
_cell.angle_alpha   90.00
_cell.angle_beta   90.00
_cell.angle_gamma   90.00
#
_symmetry.space_group_name_H-M   'P 1'
#
loop_
_entity.id
_entity.type
_entity.pdbx_description
1 polymer ?
#
loop_
_entity_poly.entity_id
_entity_poly.type
_entity_poly.pdbx_seq_one_letter_code
_entity_poly.pdbx_strand_id
1 'polypeptide(L)'
;MSRRYIFSSESVGEGHPDKVCDAISDAVLDACIEQDRHSRVACETFAKSNIVIVGGEITIPSLPEDKPLASVLAVEQLVRDTVREIGYVNDDDVFHADKIFITN
;
A
#
# COMPACT_ATOMS: atom_id res chain seq x y z
N MET A 1 1.58 45.89 -15.16
CA MET A 1 1.13 44.76 -16.01
C MET A 1 1.52 43.47 -15.30
N SER A 2 0.58 42.56 -15.04
CA SER A 2 0.92 41.24 -14.49
C SER A 2 1.70 40.43 -15.54
N ARG A 3 2.79 39.78 -15.13
CA ARG A 3 3.53 38.85 -15.99
C ARG A 3 2.66 37.61 -16.22
N ARG A 4 2.36 37.29 -17.48
CA ARG A 4 1.84 35.96 -17.85
C ARG A 4 2.99 34.98 -17.93
N TYR A 5 2.80 33.80 -17.36
CA TYR A 5 3.69 32.65 -17.49
C TYR A 5 2.84 31.43 -17.84
N ILE A 6 3.48 30.44 -18.49
CA ILE A 6 2.88 29.14 -18.77
C ILE A 6 3.28 28.22 -17.62
N PHE A 7 2.30 27.53 -17.03
CA PHE A 7 2.48 26.53 -15.98
C PHE A 7 1.80 25.24 -16.41
N SER A 8 2.47 24.12 -16.19
CA SER A 8 1.94 22.78 -16.44
C SER A 8 2.09 21.92 -15.19
N SER A 9 1.09 21.08 -14.95
CA SER A 9 1.07 20.06 -13.90
C SER A 9 0.40 18.81 -14.48
N GLU A 10 0.73 17.66 -13.91
CA GLU A 10 0.20 16.36 -14.33
C GLU A 10 -0.39 15.61 -13.15
N SER A 11 -1.13 14.55 -13.46
CA SER A 11 -1.72 13.61 -12.51
C SER A 11 -1.74 12.24 -13.16
N VAL A 12 -1.80 11.20 -12.34
CA VAL A 12 -1.83 9.81 -12.76
C VAL A 12 -3.03 9.11 -12.12
N GLY A 13 -3.56 8.09 -12.79
CA GLY A 13 -4.64 7.28 -12.23
C GLY A 13 -4.15 6.41 -11.06
N GLU A 14 -5.10 5.84 -10.33
CA GLU A 14 -4.83 4.91 -9.20
C GLU A 14 -4.03 3.67 -9.63
N GLY A 15 -4.20 3.21 -10.87
CA GLY A 15 -3.39 2.14 -11.46
C GLY A 15 -1.98 2.56 -11.90
N HIS A 16 -1.53 3.77 -11.60
CA HIS A 16 -0.11 4.09 -11.76
C HIS A 16 0.69 3.32 -10.69
N PRO A 17 1.79 2.63 -11.01
CA PRO A 17 2.50 1.78 -10.05
C PRO A 17 2.91 2.53 -8.77
N ASP A 18 3.34 3.78 -8.89
CA ASP A 18 3.64 4.60 -7.70
C ASP A 18 2.39 4.82 -6.83
N LYS A 19 1.21 5.02 -7.43
CA LYS A 19 -0.05 5.19 -6.69
C LYS A 19 -0.59 3.87 -6.13
N VAL A 20 -0.30 2.75 -6.77
CA VAL A 20 -0.56 1.41 -6.20
C VAL A 20 0.27 1.21 -4.93
N CYS A 21 1.54 1.58 -4.94
CA CYS A 21 2.40 1.53 -3.75
C CYS A 21 1.87 2.44 -2.64
N ASP A 22 1.52 3.69 -2.96
CA ASP A 22 0.91 4.63 -2.00
C ASP A 22 -0.36 4.02 -1.37
N ALA A 23 -1.26 3.47 -2.19
CA ALA A 23 -2.52 2.89 -1.71
C ALA A 23 -2.31 1.68 -0.80
N ILE A 24 -1.35 0.81 -1.12
CA ILE A 24 -1.01 -0.35 -0.27
C ILE A 24 -0.43 0.12 1.07
N SER A 25 0.49 1.08 1.04
CA SER A 25 1.07 1.64 2.27
C SER A 25 0.02 2.30 3.16
N ASP A 26 -0.93 3.03 2.57
CA ASP A 26 -2.04 3.65 3.29
C ASP A 26 -3.03 2.60 3.83
N ALA A 27 -3.30 1.51 3.10
CA ALA A 27 -4.13 0.42 3.61
C ALA A 27 -3.51 -0.27 4.84
N VAL A 28 -2.19 -0.44 4.87
CA VAL A 28 -1.47 -0.95 6.05
C VAL A 28 -1.55 0.06 7.20
N LEU A 29 -1.39 1.36 6.93
CA LEU A 29 -1.54 2.43 7.92
C LEU A 29 -2.94 2.42 8.54
N ASP A 30 -3.99 2.35 7.71
CA ASP A 30 -5.38 2.33 8.16
C ASP A 30 -5.66 1.14 9.05
N ALA A 31 -5.20 -0.05 8.66
CA ALA A 31 -5.31 -1.25 9.47
C ALA A 31 -4.58 -1.11 10.82
N CYS A 32 -3.41 -0.45 10.88
CA CYS A 32 -2.73 -0.16 12.15
C CYS A 32 -3.52 0.81 13.03
N ILE A 33 -4.05 1.89 12.45
CA ILE A 33 -4.80 2.94 13.16
C ILE A 33 -6.12 2.39 13.70
N GLU A 34 -6.74 1.44 12.98
CA GLU A 34 -7.94 0.75 13.46
C GLU A 34 -7.68 -0.06 14.73
N GLN A 35 -6.50 -0.69 14.84
CA GLN A 35 -6.09 -1.38 16.07
C GLN A 35 -5.72 -0.41 17.20
N ASP A 36 -4.97 0.65 16.87
CA ASP A 36 -4.57 1.68 17.82
C ASP A 36 -4.31 3.02 17.13
N ARG A 37 -5.03 4.06 17.55
CA ARG A 37 -4.90 5.43 17.04
C ARG A 37 -3.55 6.09 17.34
N HIS A 38 -2.75 5.50 18.22
CA HIS A 38 -1.39 5.94 18.53
C HIS A 38 -0.31 5.12 17.81
N SER A 39 -0.69 4.27 16.86
CA SER A 39 0.25 3.53 16.01
C SER A 39 1.22 4.46 15.28
N ARG A 40 2.47 4.02 15.19
CA ARG A 40 3.53 4.68 14.41
C ARG A 40 3.90 3.76 13.26
N VAL A 41 3.73 4.24 12.04
CA VAL A 41 3.83 3.43 10.82
C VAL A 41 4.71 4.18 9.83
N ALA A 42 5.81 3.55 9.43
CA ALA A 42 6.62 3.93 8.29
C ALA A 42 6.60 2.73 7.32
N CYS A 43 5.48 2.59 6.59
CA CYS A 43 5.25 1.48 5.67
C CYS A 43 5.66 1.89 4.25
N GLU A 44 6.64 1.19 3.69
CA GLU A 44 7.15 1.42 2.35
C GLU A 44 6.74 0.27 1.44
N THR A 45 6.23 0.58 0.25
CA THR A 45 5.81 -0.43 -0.73
C THR A 45 6.59 -0.27 -2.03
N PHE A 46 7.12 -1.39 -2.54
CA PHE A 46 7.73 -1.48 -3.86
C PHE A 46 6.98 -2.48 -4.72
N ALA A 47 6.61 -2.07 -5.94
CA ALA A 47 5.93 -2.94 -6.91
C ALA A 47 6.72 -3.02 -8.22
N LYS A 48 6.93 -4.24 -8.71
CA LYS A 48 7.53 -4.49 -10.04
C LYS A 48 7.06 -5.80 -10.62
N SER A 49 6.60 -5.76 -11.88
CA SER A 49 6.14 -6.93 -12.62
C SER A 49 5.01 -7.67 -11.89
N ASN A 50 5.28 -8.76 -11.19
CA ASN A 50 4.30 -9.54 -10.43
C ASN A 50 4.74 -9.72 -8.96
N ILE A 51 5.51 -8.75 -8.45
CA ILE A 51 6.10 -8.76 -7.12
C ILE A 51 5.67 -7.48 -6.39
N VAL A 52 5.23 -7.66 -5.16
CA VAL A 52 5.04 -6.59 -4.17
C VAL A 52 5.93 -6.88 -2.97
N ILE A 53 6.69 -5.87 -2.55
CA ILE A 53 7.48 -5.87 -1.33
C ILE A 53 6.88 -4.81 -0.42
N VAL A 54 6.44 -5.22 0.77
CA VAL A 54 6.04 -4.31 1.85
C VAL A 54 7.16 -4.33 2.88
N GLY A 55 7.56 -3.18 3.42
CA GLY A 55 8.63 -3.10 4.40
C GLY A 55 8.54 -1.83 5.26
N GLY A 56 9.58 -1.63 6.08
CA GLY A 56 9.68 -0.51 7.01
C GLY A 56 9.32 -0.89 8.44
N GLU A 57 8.90 0.08 9.24
CA GLU A 57 8.76 -0.07 10.69
C GLU A 57 7.34 0.26 11.18
N ILE A 58 6.76 -0.67 11.95
CA ILE A 58 5.42 -0.53 12.53
C ILE A 58 5.51 -0.74 14.04
N THR A 59 4.89 0.17 14.80
CA THR A 59 4.67 0.04 16.24
C THR A 59 3.20 0.27 16.54
N ILE A 60 2.53 -0.73 17.12
CA ILE A 60 1.16 -0.63 17.62
C ILE A 60 1.21 -0.69 19.16
N PRO A 61 1.04 0.44 19.89
CA PRO A 61 1.23 0.47 21.34
C PRO A 61 0.33 -0.47 22.14
N SER A 62 -0.89 -0.73 21.67
CA SER A 62 -1.83 -1.67 22.30
C SER A 62 -1.46 -3.15 22.11
N LEU A 63 -0.53 -3.48 21.21
CA LEU A 63 -0.15 -4.86 20.91
C LEU A 63 0.77 -5.42 22.02
N PRO A 64 0.45 -6.57 22.63
CA PRO A 64 1.33 -7.21 23.61
C PRO A 64 2.70 -7.58 23.01
N GLU A 65 3.76 -7.43 23.79
CA GLU A 65 5.15 -7.70 23.35
C GLU A 65 5.38 -9.14 22.88
N ASP A 66 4.57 -10.10 23.36
CA ASP A 66 4.64 -11.51 23.00
C ASP A 66 3.86 -11.86 21.72
N LYS A 67 3.09 -10.92 21.17
CA LYS A 67 2.32 -11.12 19.95
C LYS A 67 3.05 -10.59 18.71
N PRO A 68 3.21 -11.40 17.66
CA PRO A 68 3.78 -10.92 16.40
C PRO A 68 2.81 -9.95 15.73
N LEU A 69 3.33 -8.98 14.98
CA LEU A 69 2.54 -8.02 14.21
C LEU A 69 1.55 -8.72 13.26
N ALA A 70 1.97 -9.84 12.66
CA ALA A 70 1.14 -10.69 11.81
C ALA A 70 -0.11 -11.27 12.50
N SER A 71 -0.21 -11.21 13.83
CA SER A 71 -1.41 -11.63 14.57
C SER A 71 -2.56 -10.62 14.50
N VAL A 72 -2.27 -9.38 14.13
CA VAL A 72 -3.26 -8.30 14.02
C VAL A 72 -3.30 -7.65 12.63
N LEU A 73 -2.24 -7.80 11.83
CA LEU A 73 -2.17 -7.31 10.45
C LEU A 73 -2.01 -8.46 9.47
N ALA A 74 -3.02 -8.67 8.63
CA ALA A 74 -2.96 -9.59 7.50
C ALA A 74 -2.44 -8.87 6.25
N VAL A 75 -1.15 -8.50 6.25
CA VAL A 75 -0.53 -7.66 5.20
C VAL A 75 -0.75 -8.22 3.80
N GLU A 76 -0.55 -9.53 3.60
CA GLU A 76 -0.78 -10.14 2.28
C GLU A 76 -2.22 -9.96 1.79
N GLN A 77 -3.21 -10.07 2.68
CA GLN A 77 -4.61 -9.90 2.32
C GLN A 77 -4.91 -8.44 1.98
N LEU A 78 -4.41 -7.49 2.77
CA LEU A 78 -4.54 -6.05 2.51
C LEU A 78 -3.97 -5.67 1.14
N VAL A 79 -2.79 -6.20 0.80
CA VAL A 79 -2.18 -5.99 -0.53
C VAL A 79 -3.10 -6.51 -1.63
N ARG A 80 -3.60 -7.74 -1.52
CA ARG A 80 -4.47 -8.34 -2.55
C ARG A 80 -5.78 -7.60 -2.71
N ASP A 81 -6.39 -7.18 -1.62
CA ASP A 81 -7.66 -6.44 -1.63
C ASP A 81 -7.48 -5.04 -2.22
N THR A 82 -6.43 -4.32 -1.83
CA THR A 82 -6.10 -3.02 -2.42
C THR A 82 -5.86 -3.12 -3.93
N VAL A 83 -5.05 -4.10 -4.37
CA VAL A 83 -4.76 -4.31 -5.81
C VAL A 83 -6.03 -4.72 -6.58
N ARG A 84 -6.93 -5.47 -5.95
CA ARG A 84 -8.23 -5.84 -6.52
C ARG A 84 -9.15 -4.64 -6.66
N GLU A 85 -9.22 -3.77 -5.66
CA GLU A 85 -10.04 -2.55 -5.68
C GLU A 85 -9.60 -1.59 -6.80
N ILE A 86 -8.30 -1.49 -7.05
CA ILE A 86 -7.73 -0.74 -8.19
C ILE A 86 -8.10 -1.35 -9.55
N GLY A 87 -8.43 -2.65 -9.60
CA GLY A 87 -8.94 -3.32 -10.80
C GLY A 87 -7.98 -4.26 -11.52
N TYR A 88 -6.85 -4.63 -10.90
CA TYR A 88 -5.88 -5.61 -11.43
C TYR A 88 -6.36 -7.05 -11.24
N VAL A 89 -7.39 -7.43 -11.99
CA VAL A 89 -8.13 -8.70 -11.85
C VAL A 89 -8.39 -9.40 -13.18
N ASN A 90 -7.89 -8.86 -14.29
CA ASN A 90 -8.11 -9.47 -15.60
C ASN A 90 -7.06 -10.56 -15.84
N ASP A 91 -7.47 -11.68 -16.43
CA ASP A 91 -6.58 -12.84 -16.54
C ASP A 91 -5.27 -12.60 -17.31
N ASP A 92 -5.27 -11.59 -18.19
CA ASP A 92 -4.13 -11.13 -18.98
C ASP A 92 -3.27 -10.06 -18.30
N ASP A 93 -3.62 -9.63 -17.09
CA ASP A 93 -2.80 -8.70 -16.30
C ASP A 93 -1.51 -9.39 -15.82
N VAL A 94 -0.36 -8.77 -16.12
CA VAL A 94 0.95 -9.21 -15.60
C VAL A 94 1.04 -8.99 -14.08
N PHE A 95 0.41 -7.92 -13.59
CA PHE A 95 0.27 -7.59 -12.18
C PHE A 95 -1.19 -7.86 -11.78
N HIS A 96 -1.44 -8.95 -11.07
CA HIS A 96 -2.80 -9.44 -10.79
C HIS A 96 -2.99 -9.78 -9.32
N ALA A 97 -4.07 -9.30 -8.71
CA ALA A 97 -4.34 -9.41 -7.26
C ALA A 97 -4.15 -10.83 -6.70
N ASP A 98 -4.59 -11.86 -7.42
CA ASP A 98 -4.45 -13.27 -6.98
C ASP A 98 -3.13 -13.95 -7.36
N LYS A 99 -2.34 -13.36 -8.27
CA LYS A 99 -1.13 -14.01 -8.83
C LYS A 99 0.16 -13.34 -8.35
N ILE A 100 0.08 -12.14 -7.76
CA ILE A 100 1.25 -11.43 -7.21
C ILE A 100 1.93 -12.25 -6.11
N PHE A 101 3.27 -12.28 -6.20
CA PHE A 101 4.14 -12.73 -5.13
C PHE A 101 4.34 -11.57 -4.14
N ILE A 102 4.11 -11.83 -2.86
CA ILE A 102 4.16 -10.83 -1.80
C ILE A 102 5.22 -11.24 -0.80
N THR A 103 6.06 -10.30 -0.40
CA THR A 103 6.98 -10.44 0.74
C THR A 103 6.81 -9.23 1.65
N ASN A 104 6.73 -9.47 2.96
CA ASN A 104 6.57 -8.46 4.00
C ASN A 104 7.39 -8.83 5.24
#